data_AF-A0A7L5YYT7-F1
#
_entry.id   AF-A0A7L5YYT7-F1
#
_cell.length_a   1.000
_cell.length_b   1.000
_cell.length_c   1.000
_cell.angle_alpha   90.00
_cell.angle_beta   90.00
_cell.angle_gamma   90.00
#
_symmetry.space_group_name_H-M   'P 1'
#
loop_
_entity.id
_entity.type
_entity.pdbx_description
1 polymer ?
#
loop_
_entity_poly.entity_id
_entity_poly.type
_entity_poly.pdbx_seq_one_letter_code
_entity_poly.pdbx_strand_id
1 'polypeptide(L)'
;MLDLIDPIAAVLPAQIDISPNSNGLPGIGQLRRIVGASMTVGLILAVLALIVSAIVWALGANSSNPHLAGRGKIGVLIALGAAIITGASVALVNFFWNVGQAV
;
A
#
# COMPACT_ATOMS: atom_id res chain seq x y z
N MET A 1 36.17 -3.98 -45.82
CA MET A 1 35.62 -5.02 -44.92
C MET A 1 35.45 -4.45 -43.50
N LEU A 2 34.88 -3.24 -43.37
CA LEU A 2 34.58 -2.59 -42.09
C LEU A 2 33.33 -1.67 -42.18
N ASP A 3 32.52 -1.80 -43.23
CA ASP A 3 31.35 -0.94 -43.49
C ASP A 3 30.00 -1.60 -43.09
N LEU A 4 30.05 -2.70 -42.33
CA LEU A 4 28.86 -3.48 -41.93
C LEU A 4 28.49 -3.32 -40.44
N ILE A 5 29.22 -2.49 -39.68
CA ILE A 5 28.94 -2.25 -38.25
C ILE A 5 27.99 -1.06 -38.00
N ASP A 6 27.74 -0.22 -39.01
CA ASP A 6 26.89 0.97 -38.87
C ASP A 6 25.36 0.73 -38.87
N PRO A 7 24.76 -0.32 -39.50
CA PRO A 7 23.31 -0.48 -39.44
C PRO A 7 22.82 -1.14 -38.14
N ILE A 8 23.70 -1.65 -37.27
CA ILE A 8 23.32 -2.29 -36.01
C ILE A 8 23.22 -1.27 -34.85
N ALA A 9 23.97 -0.16 -34.91
CA ALA A 9 23.81 0.96 -33.98
C ALA A 9 22.44 1.68 -34.12
N ALA A 10 21.77 1.52 -35.27
CA ALA A 10 20.41 1.99 -35.49
C ALA A 10 19.33 1.14 -34.80
N VAL A 11 19.72 0.02 -34.16
CA VAL A 11 18.87 -0.78 -33.25
C VAL A 11 19.35 -0.60 -31.80
N LEU A 12 19.87 0.59 -31.45
CA LEU A 12 19.65 1.06 -30.09
C LEU A 12 18.13 1.05 -29.92
N PRO A 13 17.57 0.30 -28.94
CA PRO A 13 16.14 0.38 -28.67
C PRO A 13 15.85 1.87 -28.54
N ALA A 14 14.98 2.39 -29.40
CA ALA A 14 14.56 3.77 -29.36
C ALA A 14 14.36 4.10 -27.88
N GLN A 15 15.12 5.07 -27.34
CA GLN A 15 14.97 5.46 -25.96
C GLN A 15 13.54 5.98 -25.82
N ILE A 16 12.65 5.09 -25.40
CA ILE A 16 11.26 5.38 -25.13
C ILE A 16 11.31 6.12 -23.79
N ASP A 17 11.59 7.42 -23.86
CA ASP A 17 11.48 8.36 -22.76
C ASP A 17 9.99 8.63 -22.52
N ILE A 18 9.36 7.70 -21.79
CA ILE A 18 8.02 7.92 -21.23
C ILE A 18 8.24 8.49 -19.84
N SER A 19 8.38 9.81 -19.78
CA SER A 19 8.40 10.54 -18.52
C SER A 19 7.05 10.36 -17.79
N PRO A 20 7.04 9.94 -16.51
CA PRO A 20 5.82 9.78 -15.74
C PRO A 20 5.07 11.11 -15.62
N ASN A 21 3.82 11.15 -16.07
CA ASN A 21 3.01 12.37 -16.08
C ASN A 21 1.71 12.20 -15.30
N SER A 22 1.27 13.26 -14.63
CA SER A 22 -0.02 13.33 -13.92
C SER A 22 -1.13 13.98 -14.75
N ASN A 23 -0.83 14.36 -16.00
CA ASN A 23 -1.66 15.27 -16.81
C ASN A 23 -2.19 14.62 -18.10
N GLY A 24 -1.75 13.40 -18.44
CA GLY A 24 -2.08 12.73 -19.69
C GLY A 24 -3.48 12.13 -19.73
N LEU A 25 -4.13 11.93 -18.58
CA LEU A 25 -5.53 11.49 -18.48
C LEU A 25 -6.37 12.54 -17.73
N PRO A 26 -7.33 13.19 -18.40
CA PRO A 26 -8.35 14.01 -17.75
C PRO A 26 -9.06 13.21 -16.64
N GLY A 27 -8.81 13.56 -15.37
CA GLY A 27 -9.45 12.92 -14.20
C GLY A 27 -8.52 12.24 -13.18
N ILE A 28 -7.21 12.12 -13.43
CA ILE A 28 -6.24 11.53 -12.47
C ILE A 28 -6.31 12.18 -11.08
N GLY A 29 -6.53 13.50 -11.00
CA GLY A 29 -6.65 14.21 -9.72
C GLY A 29 -7.84 13.72 -8.88
N GLN A 30 -8.96 13.38 -9.52
CA GLN A 30 -10.15 12.87 -8.84
C GLN A 30 -9.94 11.44 -8.36
N LEU A 31 -9.32 10.59 -9.20
CA LEU A 31 -8.94 9.22 -8.83
C LEU A 31 -8.02 9.22 -7.60
N ARG A 32 -6.99 10.07 -7.58
CA ARG A 32 -6.09 10.21 -6.43
C ARG A 32 -6.83 10.68 -5.17
N ARG A 33 -7.82 11.56 -5.32
CA ARG A 33 -8.67 12.01 -4.20
C ARG A 33 -9.52 10.89 -3.61
N ILE A 34 -10.11 10.07 -4.45
CA ILE A 34 -10.91 8.91 -4.02
C ILE A 34 -10.02 7.89 -3.27
N VAL A 35 -8.83 7.63 -3.79
CA VAL A 35 -7.84 6.76 -3.11
C VAL A 35 -7.38 7.36 -1.78
N GLY A 36 -7.16 8.68 -1.72
CA GLY A 36 -6.86 9.36 -0.46
C GLY A 36 -7.98 9.21 0.57
N ALA A 37 -9.24 9.33 0.14
CA ALA A 37 -10.39 9.15 1.02
C ALA A 37 -10.52 7.71 1.53
N SER A 38 -10.25 6.70 0.70
CA SER A 38 -10.33 5.29 1.12
C SER A 38 -9.29 4.93 2.19
N MET A 39 -8.13 5.62 2.21
CA MET A 39 -7.12 5.46 3.25
C MET A 39 -7.65 5.87 4.63
N THR A 40 -8.35 7.00 4.72
CA THR A 40 -8.99 7.44 5.97
C THR A 40 -10.07 6.46 6.42
N VAL A 41 -10.89 5.98 5.49
CA VAL A 41 -11.91 4.96 5.78
C VAL A 41 -11.27 3.67 6.29
N GLY A 42 -10.18 3.21 5.68
CA GLY A 42 -9.45 2.02 6.10
C GLY A 42 -8.92 2.11 7.53
N LEU A 43 -8.35 3.26 7.91
CA LEU A 43 -7.89 3.50 9.28
C LEU A 43 -9.04 3.52 10.29
N ILE A 44 -10.17 4.16 9.94
CA ILE A 44 -11.37 4.19 10.80
C ILE A 44 -11.87 2.75 11.04
N LEU A 45 -11.97 1.94 9.98
CA LEU A 45 -12.40 0.54 10.10
C LEU A 45 -11.43 -0.29 10.94
N ALA A 46 -10.12 -0.07 10.82
CA ALA A 46 -9.12 -0.76 11.65
C ALA A 46 -9.29 -0.43 13.14
N VAL A 47 -9.58 0.83 13.48
CA VAL A 47 -9.83 1.24 14.87
C VAL A 47 -11.13 0.63 15.39
N LEU A 48 -12.20 0.61 14.60
CA LEU A 48 -13.46 -0.04 15.00
C LEU A 48 -13.26 -1.53 15.27
N ALA A 49 -12.51 -2.23 14.40
CA ALA A 49 -12.17 -3.63 14.61
C ALA A 49 -11.32 -3.84 15.88
N LEU A 50 -10.36 -2.95 16.16
CA LEU A 50 -9.53 -3.00 17.36
C LEU A 50 -10.36 -2.84 18.63
N ILE A 51 -11.33 -1.92 18.64
CA ILE A 51 -12.24 -1.71 19.77
C ILE A 51 -13.07 -2.97 20.03
N VAL A 52 -13.70 -3.54 19.00
CA VAL A 52 -14.51 -4.77 19.15
C VAL A 52 -13.65 -5.91 19.69
N SER A 53 -12.45 -6.09 19.16
CA SER A 53 -11.55 -7.15 19.61
C SER A 53 -11.06 -6.95 21.05
N ALA A 54 -10.80 -5.70 21.46
CA ALA A 54 -10.41 -5.37 22.82
C ALA A 54 -11.52 -5.68 23.82
N ILE A 55 -12.79 -5.40 23.47
CA ILE A 55 -13.95 -5.75 24.30
C ILE A 55 -14.06 -7.27 24.45
N VAL A 56 -13.95 -8.03 23.37
CA VAL A 56 -14.00 -9.50 23.41
C VAL A 56 -12.85 -10.07 24.25
N TRP A 57 -11.65 -9.49 24.14
CA TRP A 57 -10.51 -9.88 24.98
C TRP A 57 -10.76 -9.60 26.46
N ALA A 58 -11.26 -8.41 26.80
CA ALA A 58 -11.55 -8.02 28.18
C ALA A 58 -12.60 -8.93 28.83
N LEU A 59 -13.70 -9.23 28.12
CA LEU A 59 -14.74 -10.14 28.59
C LEU A 59 -14.22 -11.59 28.72
N GLY A 60 -13.45 -12.06 27.74
CA GLY A 60 -12.84 -13.39 27.78
C GLY A 60 -11.83 -13.56 28.91
N ALA A 61 -11.02 -12.52 29.18
CA ALA A 61 -10.04 -12.51 30.25
C ALA A 61 -10.69 -12.53 31.64
N ASN A 62 -11.80 -11.80 31.82
CA ASN A 62 -12.50 -11.75 33.10
C ASN A 62 -13.38 -12.99 33.35
N SER A 63 -13.84 -13.66 32.28
CA SER A 63 -14.66 -14.88 32.37
C SER A 63 -13.84 -16.18 32.55
N SER A 64 -12.50 -16.12 32.60
CA SER A 64 -11.61 -17.30 32.59
C SER A 64 -11.86 -18.30 31.44
N ASN A 65 -12.48 -17.83 30.34
CA ASN A 65 -12.82 -18.65 29.16
C ASN A 65 -11.69 -18.54 28.11
N PRO A 66 -10.82 -19.56 27.95
CA PRO A 66 -9.60 -19.45 27.15
C PRO A 66 -9.88 -19.23 25.65
N HIS A 67 -11.01 -19.74 25.15
CA HIS A 67 -11.41 -19.60 23.76
C HIS A 67 -11.75 -18.16 23.38
N LEU A 68 -12.51 -17.46 24.23
CA LEU A 68 -12.85 -16.05 24.01
C LEU A 68 -11.63 -15.14 24.23
N ALA A 69 -10.86 -15.40 25.29
CA ALA A 69 -9.64 -14.64 25.58
C ALA A 69 -8.60 -14.77 24.46
N GLY A 70 -8.44 -15.97 23.89
CA GLY A 70 -7.54 -16.23 22.77
C GLY A 70 -7.95 -15.50 21.49
N ARG A 71 -9.24 -15.58 21.13
CA ARG A 71 -9.76 -14.90 19.93
C ARG A 71 -9.67 -13.38 20.02
N GLY A 72 -9.89 -12.81 21.20
CA GLY A 72 -9.72 -11.38 21.44
C GLY A 72 -8.28 -10.89 21.27
N LYS A 73 -7.28 -11.65 21.74
CA LYS A 73 -5.85 -11.31 21.55
C LYS A 73 -5.46 -11.31 20.07
N ILE A 74 -5.83 -12.35 19.34
CA ILE A 74 -5.53 -12.46 17.91
C ILE A 74 -6.22 -11.36 17.10
N GLY A 75 -7.48 -11.03 17.42
CA GLY A 75 -8.17 -9.95 16.72
C GLY A 75 -7.53 -8.57 16.93
N VAL A 76 -6.96 -8.29 18.12
CA VAL A 76 -6.22 -7.04 18.37
C VAL A 76 -4.95 -6.99 17.51
N LEU A 77 -4.22 -8.10 17.42
CA LEU A 77 -3.03 -8.19 16.58
C LEU A 77 -3.35 -8.00 15.09
N ILE A 78 -4.44 -8.58 14.60
CA ILE A 78 -4.87 -8.43 13.21
C ILE A 78 -5.28 -6.97 12.93
N ALA A 79 -6.02 -6.33 13.83
CA ALA A 79 -6.43 -4.93 13.68
C ALA A 79 -5.21 -3.98 13.68
N LEU A 80 -4.22 -4.22 14.54
CA LEU A 80 -2.95 -3.50 14.54
C LEU A 80 -2.16 -3.71 13.25
N GLY A 81 -2.05 -4.96 12.79
CA GLY A 81 -1.41 -5.28 11.52
C GLY A 81 -2.06 -4.54 10.34
N ALA A 82 -3.39 -4.55 10.27
CA ALA A 82 -4.14 -3.83 9.23
C ALA A 82 -3.90 -2.32 9.28
N ALA A 83 -3.87 -1.71 10.48
CA ALA A 83 -3.58 -0.29 10.64
C ALA A 83 -2.16 0.07 10.18
N ILE A 84 -1.16 -0.73 10.56
CA ILE A 84 0.24 -0.55 10.16
C ILE A 84 0.38 -0.66 8.65
N ILE A 85 -0.20 -1.70 8.03
CA ILE A 85 -0.15 -1.89 6.58
C ILE A 85 -0.79 -0.69 5.87
N THR A 86 -1.96 -0.24 6.32
CA THR A 86 -2.66 0.90 5.72
C THR A 86 -1.83 2.18 5.80
N GLY A 87 -1.20 2.46 6.94
CA GLY A 87 -0.35 3.65 7.12
C GLY A 87 1.00 3.56 6.39
N ALA A 88 1.67 2.42 6.47
CA ALA A 88 3.00 2.21 5.88
C ALA A 88 2.97 2.15 4.35
N SER A 89 1.82 1.83 3.74
CA SER A 89 1.66 1.71 2.28
C SER A 89 2.12 2.97 1.54
N VAL A 90 1.82 4.16 2.06
CA VAL A 90 2.22 5.43 1.41
C VAL A 90 3.75 5.61 1.41
N ALA A 91 4.41 5.28 2.52
CA ALA A 91 5.86 5.34 2.62
C ALA A 91 6.53 4.36 1.64
N LEU A 92 5.99 3.13 1.53
CA LEU A 92 6.46 2.12 0.58
C LEU A 92 6.32 2.56 -0.88
N VAL A 93 5.16 3.11 -1.26
CA VAL A 93 4.94 3.62 -2.63
C VAL A 93 5.91 4.75 -2.95
N ASN A 94 6.10 5.69 -2.02
CA ASN A 94 7.06 6.78 -2.21
C ASN A 94 8.51 6.27 -2.31
N PHE A 95 8.88 5.24 -1.54
CA PHE A 95 10.21 4.65 -1.61
C PHE A 95 10.49 4.08 -3.00
N PHE A 96 9.63 3.19 -3.50
CA PHE A 96 9.83 2.56 -4.80
C PHE A 96 9.74 3.56 -5.96
N TRP A 97 8.88 4.58 -5.84
CA TRP A 97 8.83 5.67 -6.81
C TRP A 97 10.17 6.40 -6.94
N ASN A 98 10.81 6.74 -5.82
CA ASN A 98 12.11 7.42 -5.85
C ASN A 98 13.24 6.51 -6.35
N VAL A 99 13.22 5.22 -6.01
CA VAL A 99 14.22 4.25 -6.52
C VAL A 99 14.09 4.06 -8.03
N GLY A 100 12.87 3.96 -8.56
CA GLY A 100 12.65 3.77 -10.00
C GLY A 100 13.03 4.96 -10.86
N GLN A 101 13.09 6.17 -10.29
CA GLN A 101 13.57 7.38 -10.98
C GLN A 101 15.10 7.54 -10.90
N ALA A 102 15.77 6.79 -10.04
CA ALA A 102 17.21 6.84 -9.86
C ALA A 102 17.99 5.91 -10.81
N VAL A 103 17.29 5.02 -11.52
CA VAL A 103 17.85 4.05 -12.48
C VAL A 103 17.39 4.41 -13.89
#